data_AF-A0A383CIN3-F1
#
_entry.id   AF-A0A383CIN3-F1
#
_cell.length_a   1.000
_cell.length_b   1.000
_cell.length_c   1.000
_cell.angle_alpha   90.00
_cell.angle_beta   90.00
_cell.angle_gamma   90.00
#
_symmetry.space_group_name_H-M   'P 1'
#
loop_
_entity.id
_entity.type
_entity.pdbx_description
1 polymer ?
#
loop_
_entity_poly.entity_id
_entity_poly.type
_entity_poly.pdbx_seq_one_letter_code
_entity_poly.pdbx_strand_id
1 'polypeptide(L)'
;MQLEEFWHQAEVGLRSTVPTLVTLLFVIICVLPYGVPGLNKVVPLLPVISIYFWSIHRPDLTSLTCHFLIGLFQDVVVGTPIGFSAAIFVGIHAAVHYQRRFFYGKTFVVLWA
;
A
#
# COMPACT_ATOMS: atom_id res chain seq x y z
N MET A 1 9.43 -0.59 -34.86
CA MET A 1 9.34 0.68 -34.10
C MET A 1 8.05 0.73 -33.28
N GLN A 2 6.85 0.63 -33.86
CA GLN A 2 5.57 0.68 -33.11
C GLN A 2 5.33 -0.48 -32.10
N LEU A 3 5.85 -1.69 -32.37
CA LEU A 3 5.74 -2.82 -31.44
C LEU A 3 6.61 -2.67 -30.18
N GLU A 4 7.81 -2.11 -30.33
CA GLU A 4 8.72 -1.86 -29.21
C GLU A 4 8.15 -0.82 -28.24
N GLU A 5 7.56 0.26 -28.77
CA GLU A 5 6.84 1.24 -27.96
C GLU A 5 5.63 0.62 -27.25
N PHE A 6 4.86 -0.24 -27.93
CA PHE A 6 3.73 -0.93 -27.30
C PHE A 6 4.18 -1.84 -26.14
N TRP A 7 5.24 -2.63 -26.33
CA TRP A 7 5.81 -3.47 -25.27
C TRP A 7 6.33 -2.63 -24.11
N HIS A 8 6.98 -1.49 -24.39
CA HIS A 8 7.52 -0.64 -23.36
C HIS A 8 6.42 0.01 -22.51
N GLN A 9 5.34 0.49 -23.14
CA GLN A 9 4.17 1.05 -22.46
C GLN A 9 3.40 0.00 -21.66
N ALA A 10 3.24 -1.21 -22.21
CA ALA A 10 2.63 -2.34 -21.51
C ALA A 10 3.45 -2.74 -20.28
N GLU A 11 4.78 -2.72 -20.37
CA GLU A 11 5.66 -3.05 -19.25
C GLU A 11 5.60 -1.98 -18.14
N VAL A 12 5.53 -0.69 -18.49
CA VAL A 12 5.34 0.39 -17.52
C VAL A 12 3.98 0.28 -16.82
N GLY A 13 2.90 -0.01 -17.56
CA GLY A 13 1.57 -0.22 -16.99
C GLY A 13 1.45 -1.48 -16.12
N LEU A 14 2.13 -2.56 -16.50
CA LEU A 14 2.15 -3.79 -15.72
C LEU A 14 2.90 -3.56 -14.40
N ARG A 15 4.04 -2.85 -14.44
CA ARG A 15 4.85 -2.53 -13.27
C ARG A 15 4.12 -1.61 -12.27
N SER A 16 3.27 -0.69 -12.72
CA SER A 16 2.45 0.15 -11.83
C SER A 16 1.29 -0.59 -11.19
N THR A 17 0.90 -1.74 -11.74
CA THR A 17 -0.19 -2.56 -11.22
C THR A 17 0.27 -3.52 -10.12
N VAL A 18 1.57 -3.87 -10.09
CA VAL A 18 2.16 -4.80 -9.10
C VAL A 18 1.92 -4.35 -7.65
N PRO A 19 2.21 -3.10 -7.22
CA PRO A 19 2.02 -2.70 -5.82
C PRO A 19 0.57 -2.80 -5.37
N THR A 20 -0.34 -2.43 -6.27
CA THR A 20 -1.79 -2.47 -6.04
C THR A 20 -2.28 -3.90 -5.87
N LEU A 21 -1.86 -4.82 -6.75
CA LEU A 21 -2.22 -6.23 -6.67
C LEU A 21 -1.64 -6.92 -5.42
N VAL A 22 -0.38 -6.64 -5.08
CA VAL A 22 0.26 -7.20 -3.87
C VAL A 22 -0.47 -6.72 -2.61
N THR A 23 -0.80 -5.43 -2.55
CA THR A 23 -1.54 -4.87 -1.41
C THR A 23 -2.95 -5.45 -1.31
N LEU A 24 -3.64 -5.60 -2.44
CA LEU A 24 -4.96 -6.25 -2.49
C LEU A 24 -4.89 -7.71 -2.03
N LEU A 25 -3.88 -8.46 -2.48
CA LEU A 25 -3.65 -9.83 -2.03
C LEU A 25 -3.44 -9.89 -0.50
N PHE A 26 -2.70 -8.94 0.06
CA PHE A 26 -2.47 -8.86 1.50
C PHE A 26 -3.75 -8.55 2.28
N VAL A 27 -4.65 -7.71 1.73
CA VAL A 27 -5.99 -7.49 2.30
C VAL A 27 -6.78 -8.79 2.31
N ILE A 28 -6.80 -9.52 1.18
CA ILE A 28 -7.53 -10.79 1.07
C ILE A 28 -6.99 -11.80 2.09
N ILE A 29 -5.67 -11.96 2.19
CA ILE A 29 -5.02 -12.83 3.16
C ILE A 29 -5.48 -12.44 4.59
N CYS A 30 -5.38 -11.17 4.97
CA CYS A 30 -5.80 -10.70 6.30
C CYS A 30 -7.26 -11.01 6.66
N VAL A 31 -8.14 -11.08 5.68
CA VAL A 31 -9.59 -11.29 5.88
C VAL A 31 -9.95 -12.77 6.02
N LEU A 32 -9.12 -13.69 5.49
CA LEU A 32 -9.49 -15.10 5.41
C LEU A 32 -9.82 -15.69 6.79
N PRO A 33 -10.93 -16.44 6.94
CA PRO A 33 -11.28 -17.08 8.19
C PRO A 33 -10.38 -18.30 8.42
N TYR A 34 -9.26 -18.10 9.11
CA TYR A 34 -8.27 -19.14 9.40
C TYR A 34 -8.74 -20.24 10.37
N GLY A 35 -9.90 -20.06 11.01
CA GLY A 35 -10.46 -21.04 11.96
C GLY A 35 -9.70 -21.13 13.29
N VAL A 36 -8.66 -20.33 13.51
CA VAL A 36 -7.89 -20.29 14.76
C VAL A 36 -8.49 -19.27 15.73
N PRO A 37 -8.96 -19.69 16.92
CA PRO A 37 -9.51 -18.77 17.91
C PRO A 37 -8.49 -17.71 18.35
N GLY A 38 -8.86 -16.44 18.30
CA GLY A 38 -8.02 -15.33 18.75
C GLY A 38 -6.97 -14.84 17.74
N LEU A 39 -6.75 -15.55 16.63
CA LEU A 39 -5.77 -15.15 15.61
C LEU A 39 -6.09 -13.77 15.02
N ASN A 40 -7.38 -13.48 14.76
CA ASN A 40 -7.81 -12.18 14.23
C ASN A 40 -7.43 -10.97 15.11
N LYS A 41 -7.13 -11.18 16.40
CA LYS A 41 -6.69 -10.11 17.32
C LYS A 41 -5.20 -9.81 17.22
N VAL A 42 -4.40 -10.76 16.73
CA VAL A 42 -2.94 -10.67 16.66
C VAL A 42 -2.41 -10.65 15.23
N VAL A 43 -3.27 -10.85 14.22
CA VAL A 43 -2.89 -10.77 12.81
C VAL A 43 -2.35 -9.36 12.53
N PRO A 44 -1.11 -9.25 12.04
CA PRO A 44 -0.56 -7.97 11.66
C PRO A 44 -1.37 -7.38 10.50
N LEU A 45 -1.53 -6.06 10.45
CA LEU A 45 -2.10 -5.38 9.29
C LEU A 45 -1.11 -5.44 8.12
N LEU A 46 -1.08 -6.58 7.45
CA LEU A 46 -0.30 -6.84 6.24
C LEU A 46 -0.48 -5.72 5.19
N PRO A 47 -1.70 -5.20 4.91
CA PRO A 47 -1.87 -4.13 3.93
C PRO A 47 -1.06 -2.88 4.25
N VAL A 48 -0.99 -2.50 5.53
CA VAL A 48 -0.23 -1.33 5.99
C VAL A 48 1.25 -1.49 5.72
N ILE A 49 1.79 -2.69 5.97
CA ILE A 49 3.21 -3.00 5.69
C ILE A 49 3.50 -2.85 4.20
N SER A 50 2.62 -3.38 3.34
CA SER A 50 2.75 -3.26 1.88
C SER A 50 2.73 -1.79 1.45
N ILE A 51 1.75 -1.02 1.91
CA ILE A 51 1.61 0.41 1.57
C ILE A 51 2.86 1.19 1.97
N TYR A 52 3.34 0.98 3.20
CA TYR A 52 4.55 1.63 3.69
C TYR A 52 5.77 1.28 2.83
N PHE A 53 5.98 -0.01 2.56
CA PHE A 53 7.10 -0.49 1.77
C PHE A 53 7.12 0.13 0.36
N TRP A 54 5.98 0.09 -0.34
CA TRP A 54 5.90 0.59 -1.71
C TRP A 54 5.94 2.12 -1.78
N SER A 55 5.30 2.82 -0.84
CA SER A 55 5.36 4.29 -0.77
C SER A 55 6.78 4.82 -0.50
N ILE A 56 7.65 4.05 0.16
CA ILE A 56 9.06 4.42 0.35
C ILE A 56 9.89 4.11 -0.91
N HIS A 57 9.82 2.87 -1.40
CA HIS A 57 10.77 2.36 -2.40
C HIS A 57 10.38 2.70 -3.84
N ARG A 58 9.08 2.77 -4.15
CA ARG A 58 8.54 3.01 -5.50
C ARG A 58 7.31 3.93 -5.45
N PRO A 59 7.45 5.17 -4.95
CA PRO A 59 6.34 6.13 -4.87
C PRO A 59 5.73 6.45 -6.23
N ASP A 60 6.54 6.37 -7.30
CA ASP A 60 6.10 6.64 -8.68
C ASP A 60 5.08 5.60 -9.19
N LEU A 61 5.03 4.41 -8.59
CA LEU A 61 4.13 3.32 -8.96
C LEU A 61 2.89 3.24 -8.05
N THR A 62 2.88 3.98 -6.94
CA THR A 62 1.80 3.95 -5.95
C THR A 62 0.92 5.18 -6.05
N SER A 63 -0.34 5.00 -6.41
CA SER A 63 -1.32 6.10 -6.46
C SER A 63 -2.13 6.20 -5.16
N LEU A 64 -2.32 7.43 -4.68
CA LEU A 64 -3.19 7.73 -3.53
C LEU A 64 -4.60 7.16 -3.73
N THR A 65 -5.13 7.28 -4.95
CA THR A 65 -6.45 6.78 -5.33
C THR A 65 -6.54 5.26 -5.20
N CYS A 66 -5.49 4.52 -5.56
CA CYS A 66 -5.47 3.06 -5.42
C CYS A 66 -5.55 2.64 -3.95
N HIS A 67 -4.78 3.28 -3.07
CA HIS A 67 -4.83 2.97 -1.63
C HIS A 67 -6.17 3.33 -0.99
N PHE A 68 -6.80 4.42 -1.42
CA PHE A 68 -8.15 4.77 -1.01
C PHE A 68 -9.18 3.70 -1.40
N LEU A 69 -9.16 3.26 -2.67
CA LEU A 69 -10.07 2.21 -3.16
C LEU A 69 -9.86 0.88 -2.46
N ILE A 70 -8.60 0.49 -2.22
CA ILE A 70 -8.27 -0.74 -1.47
C ILE A 70 -8.78 -0.64 -0.02
N GLY A 71 -8.64 0.53 0.62
CA GLY A 71 -9.15 0.73 1.97
C GLY A 71 -10.67 0.68 2.04
N LEU A 72 -11.39 1.24 1.05
CA LEU A 72 -12.83 1.09 0.95
C LEU A 72 -13.26 -0.37 0.77
N PHE A 73 -12.53 -1.11 -0.08
CA PHE A 73 -12.76 -2.54 -0.25
C PHE A 73 -12.56 -3.30 1.07
N GLN A 74 -11.50 -2.99 1.81
CA GLN A 74 -11.28 -3.57 3.13
C GLN A 74 -12.42 -3.24 4.10
N ASP A 75 -12.91 -2.00 4.11
CA ASP A 75 -14.00 -1.62 5.01
C ASP A 75 -15.27 -2.42 4.75
N VAL A 76 -15.62 -2.63 3.47
CA VAL A 76 -16.76 -3.46 3.06
C VAL A 76 -16.58 -4.92 3.49
N VAL A 77 -15.36 -5.44 3.34
CA VAL A 77 -15.08 -6.86 3.57
C VAL A 77 -14.96 -7.20 5.07
N VAL A 78 -14.36 -6.31 5.87
CA VAL A 78 -14.18 -6.49 7.31
C VAL A 78 -15.43 -6.06 8.09
N GLY A 79 -16.27 -5.21 7.50
CA GLY A 79 -17.44 -4.63 8.17
C GLY A 79 -17.11 -3.46 9.08
N THR A 80 -16.00 -2.76 8.84
CA THR A 80 -15.67 -1.50 9.52
C THR A 80 -16.48 -0.34 8.93
N PRO A 81 -16.62 0.79 9.65
CA PRO A 81 -17.24 1.98 9.09
C PRO A 81 -16.57 2.38 7.78
N ILE A 82 -17.38 2.65 6.75
CA ILE A 82 -16.88 2.96 5.43
C ILE A 82 -15.95 4.17 5.47
N GLY A 83 -14.74 4.03 4.92
CA GLY A 83 -13.73 5.07 4.91
C GLY A 83 -12.74 5.02 6.08
N PHE A 84 -12.94 4.14 7.08
CA PHE A 84 -12.00 4.00 8.20
C PHE A 84 -10.64 3.49 7.73
N SER A 85 -10.60 2.32 7.07
CA SER A 85 -9.36 1.76 6.52
C SER A 85 -8.83 2.62 5.39
N ALA A 86 -9.72 3.21 4.57
CA ALA A 86 -9.34 4.13 3.51
C ALA A 86 -8.58 5.36 4.03
N ALA A 87 -9.06 5.98 5.12
CA ALA A 87 -8.39 7.11 5.75
C ALA A 87 -7.03 6.72 6.32
N ILE A 88 -6.93 5.55 6.97
CA ILE A 88 -5.66 5.04 7.50
C ILE A 88 -4.64 4.84 6.38
N PHE A 89 -5.03 4.18 5.29
CA PHE A 89 -4.13 3.85 4.17
C PHE A 89 -3.64 5.09 3.44
N VAL A 90 -4.54 6.03 3.15
CA VAL A 90 -4.22 7.35 2.59
C VAL A 90 -3.32 8.14 3.55
N GLY A 91 -3.62 8.12 4.85
CA GLY A 91 -2.85 8.79 5.88
C GLY A 91 -1.41 8.29 5.96
N ILE A 92 -1.20 6.97 5.94
CA ILE A 92 0.14 6.36 5.90
C ILE A 92 0.87 6.76 4.63
N HIS A 93 0.22 6.64 3.47
CA HIS A 93 0.82 7.02 2.19
C HIS A 93 1.26 8.49 2.20
N ALA A 94 0.40 9.40 2.66
CA ALA A 94 0.70 10.81 2.77
C ALA A 94 1.83 11.10 3.77
N ALA A 95 1.81 10.45 4.95
CA ALA A 95 2.84 10.60 5.96
C ALA A 95 4.20 10.16 5.44
N VAL A 96 4.27 9.02 4.75
CA VAL A 96 5.51 8.52 4.12
C VAL A 96 6.01 9.50 3.06
N HIS A 97 5.14 10.02 2.19
CA HIS A 97 5.53 11.01 1.18
C HIS A 97 6.04 12.30 1.81
N TYR A 98 5.42 12.77 2.90
CA TYR A 98 5.85 13.97 3.62
C TYR A 98 7.19 13.75 4.33
N GLN A 99 7.33 12.62 5.02
CA GLN A 99 8.57 12.23 5.71
C GLN A 99 9.73 12.04 4.74
N ARG A 100 9.50 11.44 3.56
CA ARG A 100 10.54 11.27 2.54
C ARG A 100 11.14 12.60 2.12
N ARG A 101 10.33 13.65 1.94
CA ARG A 101 10.83 15.01 1.64
C ARG A 101 11.65 15.59 2.79
N PHE A 102 11.30 15.27 4.02
CA PHE A 102 12.03 15.69 5.23
C PHE A 102 13.37 14.94 5.40
N PHE A 103 13.46 13.70 4.92
CA PHE A 103 14.66 12.85 5.01
C PHE A 103 15.66 13.04 3.88
N TYR A 104 15.27 13.63 2.73
CA TYR A 104 16.23 14.03 1.70
C TYR A 104 17.18 15.12 2.21
N GLY A 105 18.39 14.72 2.60
CA GLY A 105 19.48 15.62 3.00
C GLY A 105 19.89 15.58 4.47
N LYS A 106 19.28 14.72 5.30
CA LYS A 106 19.65 14.55 6.72
C LYS A 106 20.55 13.33 6.91
N THR A 107 21.61 13.49 7.70
CA THR A 107 22.57 12.41 8.02
C THR A 107 21.90 11.32 8.86
N PHE A 108 22.37 10.07 8.72
CA PHE A 108 21.86 8.87 9.44
C PHE A 108 21.66 9.09 10.95
N VAL A 109 22.53 9.88 11.59
CA VAL A 109 22.46 10.18 13.03
C VAL A 109 21.20 10.97 13.41
N VAL A 110 20.75 11.91 12.57
CA VAL A 110 19.54 12.71 12.83
C VAL A 110 18.25 11.91 12.60
N LEU A 111 18.35 10.82 11.82
CA LEU A 111 17.27 9.87 11.60
C LEU A 111 17.06 8.91 12.79
N TRP A 112 18.08 8.74 13.65
CA TRP A 112 18.12 7.71 14.70
C TRP A 112 18.29 8.24 16.13
N ALA A 113 18.52 9.55 16.31
CA ALA A 113 18.59 10.22 17.62
C ALA A 113 17.24 10.81 18.00
#